data_AF-A1ZU90-F1
#
_entry.id   AF-A1ZU90-F1
#
_cell.length_a   1.000
_cell.length_b   1.000
_cell.length_c   1.000
_cell.angle_alpha   90.00
_cell.angle_beta   90.00
_cell.angle_gamma   90.00
#
_symmetry.space_group_name_H-M   'P 1'
#
loop_
_entity.id
_entity.type
_entity.pdbx_description
1 polymer ?
#
loop_
_entity_poly.entity_id
_entity_poly.type
_entity_poly.pdbx_seq_one_letter_code
_entity_poly.pdbx_strand_id
1 'polypeptide(L)'
;MQLKDNSQAEQNRVRVIFEELKARATAGQELSPMEQEFFCRAVNISQLNDGNAEDYPCCSSYIFKMLYLAYAYDLSGGSRYYKPVMGRKEEVPRHEVNTDIAYLKQEADDWLPIVEKGNHSDQDLQAMAKEARYELKQLKKSTKYLLSGHRLRQAQIRRILLQTKFSYLVWLEIQEDSSQDDFILTLDGVDIEITPVSFFHIIGRHYALRDKAYYSEKSGHNESFHPRNIHKRLKTIFRKIDVSGVLAGEPIESIGFRYKGQDYLCWIKSKQKPPVSGNTGNISYNRLETFYLVEDAQELQKLEDNYILGEIDDELSVYVPL
;
A
#
# COMPACT_ATOMS: atom_id res chain seq x y z
N MET A 1 17.26 1.01 4.26
CA MET A 1 18.37 1.31 5.18
C MET A 1 17.85 1.40 6.62
N GLN A 2 18.43 0.67 7.59
CA GLN A 2 17.93 0.63 8.99
C GLN A 2 18.98 1.18 9.96
N LEU A 3 18.52 1.87 11.01
CA LEU A 3 19.32 2.24 12.18
C LEU A 3 19.46 1.02 13.08
N LYS A 4 20.69 0.60 13.38
CA LYS A 4 20.93 -0.62 14.16
C LYS A 4 20.84 -0.38 15.67
N ASP A 5 21.50 0.66 16.17
CA ASP A 5 21.53 1.04 17.58
C ASP A 5 21.90 2.53 17.75
N ASN A 6 21.95 3.01 18.99
CA ASN A 6 22.33 4.39 19.31
C ASN A 6 23.84 4.58 19.55
N SER A 7 24.69 3.61 19.17
CA SER A 7 26.13 3.71 19.39
C SER A 7 26.75 4.84 18.57
N GLN A 8 27.87 5.39 19.05
CA GLN A 8 28.60 6.42 18.31
C GLN A 8 29.07 5.91 16.94
N ALA A 9 29.43 4.63 16.83
CA ALA A 9 29.85 4.02 15.59
C ALA A 9 28.71 4.03 14.56
N GLU A 10 27.49 3.67 14.98
CA GLU A 10 26.32 3.71 14.12
C GLU A 10 25.93 5.14 13.74
N GLN A 11 25.97 6.09 14.68
CA GLN A 11 25.74 7.51 14.37
C GLN A 11 26.74 8.04 13.34
N ASN A 12 28.02 7.71 13.47
CA ASN A 12 29.05 8.09 12.51
C ASN A 12 28.80 7.46 11.13
N ARG A 13 28.44 6.17 11.08
CA ARG A 13 28.11 5.47 9.82
C ARG A 13 26.92 6.12 9.12
N VAL A 14 25.85 6.38 9.87
CA VAL A 14 24.62 7.03 9.38
C VAL A 14 24.94 8.43 8.88
N ARG A 15 25.81 9.18 9.57
CA ARG A 15 26.23 10.51 9.13
C ARG A 15 26.99 10.48 7.81
N VAL A 16 27.91 9.55 7.62
CA VAL A 16 28.66 9.42 6.35
C VAL A 16 27.70 9.21 5.18
N ILE A 17 26.73 8.29 5.34
CA ILE A 17 25.74 8.04 4.29
C ILE A 17 24.85 9.26 4.06
N PHE A 18 24.44 9.95 5.12
CA PHE A 18 23.66 11.18 5.00
C PHE A 18 24.39 12.26 4.20
N GLU A 19 25.67 12.51 4.49
CA GLU A 19 26.46 13.54 3.78
C GLU A 19 26.66 13.19 2.30
N GLU A 20 26.83 11.92 1.99
CA GLU A 20 26.88 11.45 0.60
C GLU A 20 25.57 11.74 -0.13
N LEU A 21 24.43 11.36 0.47
CA LEU A 21 23.11 11.62 -0.11
C LEU A 21 22.80 13.12 -0.21
N LYS A 22 23.23 13.91 0.77
CA LYS A 22 23.11 15.38 0.75
C LYS A 22 23.86 15.97 -0.42
N ALA A 23 25.13 15.56 -0.63
CA ALA A 23 25.93 16.03 -1.76
C ALA A 23 25.28 15.68 -3.10
N ARG A 24 24.77 14.44 -3.24
CA ARG A 24 24.02 13.99 -4.44
C ARG A 24 22.76 14.82 -4.66
N ALA A 25 21.95 15.03 -3.62
CA ALA A 25 20.72 15.82 -3.67
C ALA A 25 21.00 17.28 -4.06
N THR A 26 22.00 17.91 -3.46
CA THR A 26 22.39 19.30 -3.79
C THR A 26 22.96 19.42 -5.20
N ALA A 27 23.61 18.37 -5.72
CA ALA A 27 24.07 18.30 -7.10
C ALA A 27 22.93 18.00 -8.11
N GLY A 28 21.68 17.83 -7.65
CA GLY A 28 20.54 17.49 -8.50
C GLY A 28 20.59 16.06 -9.05
N GLN A 29 21.39 15.18 -8.45
CA GLN A 29 21.43 13.77 -8.82
C GLN A 29 20.18 13.05 -8.30
N GLU A 30 19.72 12.07 -9.07
CA GLU A 30 18.56 11.28 -8.69
C GLU A 30 18.89 10.40 -7.47
N LEU A 31 17.99 10.43 -6.49
CA LEU A 31 17.97 9.54 -5.35
C LEU A 31 16.83 8.55 -5.56
N SER A 32 17.06 7.28 -5.23
CA SER A 32 16.02 6.25 -5.20
C SER A 32 14.95 6.56 -4.14
N PRO A 33 13.74 5.98 -4.23
CA PRO A 33 12.68 6.17 -3.24
C PRO A 33 13.12 5.92 -1.79
N MET A 34 13.90 4.86 -1.51
CA MET A 34 14.40 4.57 -0.16
C MET A 34 15.51 5.54 0.28
N GLU A 35 16.38 5.96 -0.64
CA GLU A 35 17.39 7.00 -0.35
C GLU A 35 16.72 8.33 -0.01
N GLN A 36 15.68 8.74 -0.76
CA GLN A 36 14.89 9.93 -0.47
C GLN A 36 14.25 9.84 0.91
N GLU A 37 13.57 8.72 1.21
CA GLU A 37 12.94 8.51 2.53
C GLU A 37 13.96 8.58 3.67
N PHE A 38 15.12 7.94 3.51
CA PHE A 38 16.18 7.99 4.51
C PHE A 38 16.75 9.41 4.66
N PHE A 39 17.12 10.05 3.56
CA PHE A 39 17.72 11.38 3.55
C PHE A 39 16.80 12.41 4.19
N CYS A 40 15.55 12.49 3.73
CA CYS A 40 14.59 13.49 4.21
C CYS A 40 14.19 13.26 5.66
N ARG A 41 14.08 11.99 6.09
CA ARG A 41 13.91 11.66 7.51
C ARG A 41 15.11 12.12 8.33
N ALA A 42 16.33 11.88 7.85
CA ALA A 42 17.55 12.28 8.53
C ALA A 42 17.66 13.81 8.66
N VAL A 43 17.31 14.58 7.61
CA VAL A 43 17.19 16.05 7.70
C VAL A 43 16.22 16.43 8.82
N ASN A 44 15.01 15.84 8.82
CA ASN A 44 13.94 16.19 9.75
C ASN A 44 14.25 15.86 11.24
N ILE A 45 15.13 14.89 11.51
CA ILE A 45 15.50 14.51 12.89
C ILE A 45 16.92 14.95 13.27
N SER A 46 17.67 15.57 12.36
CA SER A 46 19.04 15.98 12.62
C SER A 46 19.09 17.02 13.73
N GLN A 47 20.06 16.88 14.63
CA GLN A 47 20.38 17.91 15.63
C GLN A 47 21.42 18.91 15.10
N LEU A 48 21.95 18.68 13.89
CA LEU A 48 22.87 19.56 13.22
C LEU A 48 22.10 20.53 12.30
N ASN A 49 22.76 21.61 11.88
CA ASN A 49 22.16 22.57 10.96
C ASN A 49 22.19 22.03 9.51
N ASP A 50 21.31 21.07 9.22
CA ASP A 50 21.18 20.44 7.91
C ASP A 50 20.07 21.05 7.04
N GLY A 51 19.43 22.13 7.49
CA GLY A 51 18.26 22.69 6.85
C GLY A 51 16.98 21.91 7.17
N ASN A 52 15.91 22.19 6.43
CA ASN A 52 14.62 21.52 6.52
C ASN A 52 14.37 20.66 5.28
N ALA A 53 13.46 19.70 5.36
CA ALA A 53 13.14 18.83 4.22
C ALA A 53 12.66 19.64 3.01
N GLU A 54 11.94 20.74 3.24
CA GLU A 54 11.44 21.67 2.24
C GLU A 54 12.55 22.35 1.43
N ASP A 55 13.78 22.42 1.96
CA ASP A 55 14.93 22.99 1.26
C ASP A 55 15.45 22.06 0.15
N TYR A 56 15.00 20.80 0.12
CA TYR A 56 15.48 19.77 -0.80
C TYR A 56 14.35 19.28 -1.73
N PRO A 57 14.40 19.55 -3.05
CA PRO A 57 13.36 19.12 -4.00
C PRO A 57 13.09 17.61 -4.01
N CYS A 58 14.12 16.79 -3.75
CA CYS A 58 14.01 15.34 -3.63
C CYS A 58 13.14 14.87 -2.45
N CYS A 59 12.80 15.76 -1.52
CA CYS A 59 11.97 15.46 -0.36
C CYS A 59 10.48 15.70 -0.55
N SER A 60 10.04 16.15 -1.74
CA SER A 60 8.62 16.35 -2.05
C SER A 60 7.75 15.12 -1.76
N SER A 61 8.17 13.93 -2.20
CA SER A 61 7.47 12.66 -1.91
C SER A 61 7.42 12.33 -0.42
N TYR A 62 8.49 12.64 0.34
CA TYR A 62 8.56 12.42 1.78
C TYR A 62 7.58 13.35 2.52
N ILE A 63 7.63 14.66 2.20
CA ILE A 63 6.75 15.68 2.77
C ILE A 63 5.30 15.32 2.51
N PHE A 64 4.96 14.96 1.27
CA PHE A 64 3.63 14.48 0.89
C PHE A 64 3.18 13.30 1.77
N LYS A 65 3.99 12.25 1.91
CA LYS A 65 3.62 11.06 2.73
C LYS A 65 3.38 11.44 4.19
N MET A 66 4.26 12.26 4.76
CA MET A 66 4.13 12.71 6.16
C MET A 66 2.86 13.51 6.39
N LEU A 67 2.57 14.48 5.52
CA LEU A 67 1.35 15.28 5.60
C LEU A 67 0.11 14.42 5.33
N TYR A 68 0.13 13.57 4.31
CA TYR A 68 -0.97 12.65 4.04
C TYR A 68 -1.31 11.81 5.28
N LEU A 69 -0.32 11.18 5.93
CA LEU A 69 -0.56 10.39 7.13
C LEU A 69 -1.09 11.20 8.31
N ALA A 70 -0.67 12.46 8.46
CA ALA A 70 -1.16 13.33 9.53
C ALA A 70 -2.62 13.78 9.31
N TYR A 71 -3.04 13.94 8.05
CA TYR A 71 -4.32 14.57 7.68
C TYR A 71 -5.33 13.64 6.98
N ALA A 72 -4.98 12.40 6.63
CA ALA A 72 -5.81 11.50 5.81
C ALA A 72 -7.22 11.27 6.36
N TYR A 73 -7.39 11.29 7.69
CA TYR A 73 -8.68 11.10 8.33
C TYR A 73 -9.64 12.28 8.13
N ASP A 74 -9.12 13.50 8.00
CA ASP A 74 -9.91 14.72 7.81
C ASP A 74 -9.15 15.75 6.96
N LEU A 75 -9.56 15.88 5.69
CA LEU A 75 -9.02 16.86 4.74
C LEU A 75 -9.75 18.22 4.78
N SER A 76 -10.70 18.41 5.69
CA SER A 76 -11.41 19.69 5.86
C SER A 76 -10.57 20.72 6.62
N GLY A 77 -9.59 20.25 7.40
CA GLY A 77 -8.87 21.07 8.38
C GLY A 77 -9.67 21.32 9.65
N GLY A 78 -10.87 20.75 9.83
CA GLY A 78 -11.77 21.04 10.96
C GLY A 78 -11.33 20.43 12.29
N SER A 79 -10.57 19.35 12.23
CA SER A 79 -10.22 18.53 13.39
C SER A 79 -8.96 19.01 14.13
N ARG A 80 -8.56 18.29 15.18
CA ARG A 80 -7.28 18.46 15.88
C ARG A 80 -6.25 17.48 15.32
N TYR A 81 -5.13 17.98 14.85
CA TYR A 81 -4.10 17.19 14.19
C TYR A 81 -2.86 17.10 15.07
N TYR A 82 -2.12 16.01 14.91
CA TYR A 82 -0.89 15.78 15.67
C TYR A 82 0.20 15.30 14.73
N LYS A 83 1.41 15.86 14.86
CA LYS A 83 2.61 15.42 14.15
C LYS A 83 3.65 14.88 15.13
N PRO A 84 4.48 13.92 14.70
CA PRO A 84 5.61 13.47 15.50
C PRO A 84 6.71 14.53 15.50
N VAL A 85 7.12 14.99 16.68
CA VAL A 85 8.24 15.91 16.89
C VAL A 85 9.18 15.28 17.92
N MET A 86 10.39 14.90 17.50
CA MET A 86 11.42 14.31 18.38
C MET A 86 10.90 13.17 19.29
N GLY A 87 10.07 12.28 18.72
CA GLY A 87 9.49 11.14 19.44
C GLY A 87 8.25 11.46 20.29
N ARG A 88 7.77 12.70 20.29
CA ARG A 88 6.52 13.13 20.95
C ARG A 88 5.44 13.41 19.93
N LYS A 89 4.18 13.34 20.34
CA LYS A 89 3.04 13.82 19.53
C LYS A 89 2.72 15.25 19.98
N GLU A 90 2.79 16.19 19.05
CA GLU A 90 2.47 17.59 19.31
C GLU A 90 1.27 18.02 18.47
N GLU A 91 0.37 18.81 19.06
CA GLU A 91 -0.80 19.35 18.36
C GLU A 91 -0.34 20.40 17.34
N VAL A 92 -0.84 20.28 16.10
CA VAL A 92 -0.44 21.17 15.01
C VAL A 92 -1.18 22.51 15.11
N PRO A 93 -0.49 23.66 15.13
CA PRO A 93 -1.13 24.97 15.14
C PRO A 93 -2.05 25.20 13.95
N ARG A 94 -3.12 25.97 14.15
CA ARG A 94 -4.17 26.16 13.12
C ARG A 94 -3.67 26.75 11.80
N HIS A 95 -2.67 27.63 11.84
CA HIS A 95 -2.11 28.23 10.64
C HIS A 95 -1.36 27.19 9.80
N GLU A 96 -0.60 26.30 10.44
CA GLU A 96 0.12 25.19 9.80
C GLU A 96 -0.86 24.18 9.21
N VAL A 97 -1.94 23.84 9.93
CA VAL A 97 -3.04 23.01 9.40
C VAL A 97 -3.59 23.57 8.08
N ASN A 98 -3.83 24.88 8.01
CA ASN A 98 -4.35 25.50 6.79
C ASN A 98 -3.35 25.40 5.63
N THR A 99 -2.06 25.61 5.90
CA THR A 99 -0.97 25.47 4.92
C THR A 99 -0.86 24.03 4.41
N ASP A 100 -0.83 23.05 5.31
CA ASP A 100 -0.71 21.64 4.98
C ASP A 100 -1.91 21.13 4.16
N ILE A 101 -3.12 21.53 4.56
CA ILE A 101 -4.34 21.17 3.83
C ILE A 101 -4.38 21.84 2.45
N ALA A 102 -3.86 23.06 2.31
CA ALA A 102 -3.72 23.71 1.00
C ALA A 102 -2.72 22.97 0.11
N TYR A 103 -1.57 22.59 0.68
CA TYR A 103 -0.58 21.75 -0.01
C TYR A 103 -1.19 20.42 -0.47
N LEU A 104 -1.89 19.68 0.40
CA LEU A 104 -2.53 18.42 0.02
C LEU A 104 -3.64 18.60 -1.04
N LYS A 105 -4.34 19.73 -1.08
CA LYS A 105 -5.29 20.02 -2.15
C LYS A 105 -4.56 20.21 -3.48
N GLN A 106 -3.47 20.96 -3.49
CA GLN A 106 -2.64 21.15 -4.68
C GLN A 106 -2.09 19.82 -5.19
N GLU A 107 -1.55 18.99 -4.29
CA GLU A 107 -1.05 17.65 -4.61
C GLU A 107 -2.12 16.76 -5.26
N ALA A 108 -3.38 16.85 -4.81
CA ALA A 108 -4.49 16.13 -5.42
C ALA A 108 -4.81 16.67 -6.82
N ASP A 109 -4.82 17.99 -6.97
CA ASP A 109 -5.13 18.66 -8.25
C ASP A 109 -4.05 18.36 -9.30
N ASP A 110 -2.78 18.32 -8.91
CA ASP A 110 -1.65 17.94 -9.78
C ASP A 110 -1.64 16.45 -10.12
N TRP A 111 -2.13 15.60 -9.20
CA TRP A 111 -2.21 14.15 -9.42
C TRP A 111 -3.38 13.74 -10.31
N LEU A 112 -4.46 14.54 -10.36
CA LEU A 112 -5.66 14.22 -11.13
C LEU A 112 -5.37 13.99 -12.63
N PRO A 113 -4.64 14.86 -13.36
CA PRO A 113 -4.29 14.64 -14.75
C PRO A 113 -3.51 13.34 -14.98
N ILE A 114 -2.67 12.95 -14.03
CA ILE A 114 -1.92 11.68 -14.08
C ILE A 114 -2.92 10.52 -13.96
N VAL A 115 -3.83 10.55 -13.00
CA VAL A 115 -4.86 9.50 -12.83
C VAL A 115 -5.81 9.41 -14.03
N GLU A 116 -6.17 10.54 -14.64
CA GLU A 116 -7.10 10.57 -15.78
C GLU A 116 -6.49 10.03 -17.07
N LYS A 117 -5.17 10.09 -17.22
CA LYS A 117 -4.48 9.55 -18.38
C LYS A 117 -4.73 8.03 -18.51
N GLY A 118 -5.13 7.62 -19.72
CA GLY A 118 -5.59 6.26 -19.97
C GLY A 118 -4.53 5.28 -20.41
N ASN A 119 -3.36 5.78 -20.80
CA ASN A 119 -2.31 5.09 -21.54
C ASN A 119 -0.92 5.51 -21.03
N HIS A 120 -0.62 5.14 -19.78
CA HIS A 120 0.74 5.25 -19.26
C HIS A 120 1.63 4.19 -19.90
N SER A 121 2.87 4.56 -20.22
CA SER A 121 3.92 3.61 -20.62
C SER A 121 4.37 2.77 -19.43
N ASP A 122 4.48 3.43 -18.27
CA ASP A 122 4.72 2.82 -16.97
C ASP A 122 3.51 1.96 -16.55
N GLN A 123 3.76 0.66 -16.35
CA GLN A 123 2.70 -0.31 -16.03
C GLN A 123 2.16 -0.16 -14.61
N ASP A 124 2.96 0.37 -13.69
CA ASP A 124 2.58 0.56 -12.29
C ASP A 124 1.66 1.77 -12.17
N LEU A 125 2.03 2.88 -12.84
CA LEU A 125 1.15 4.03 -13.02
C LEU A 125 -0.14 3.64 -13.73
N GLN A 126 -0.06 2.83 -14.80
CA GLN A 126 -1.25 2.37 -15.53
C GLN A 126 -2.19 1.57 -14.62
N ALA A 127 -1.65 0.66 -13.79
CA ALA A 127 -2.42 -0.15 -12.86
C ALA A 127 -3.09 0.71 -11.78
N MET A 128 -2.33 1.61 -11.15
CA MET A 128 -2.85 2.53 -10.13
C MET A 128 -3.93 3.46 -10.70
N ALA A 129 -3.66 4.11 -11.84
CA ALA A 129 -4.59 5.04 -12.47
C ALA A 129 -5.89 4.34 -12.90
N LYS A 130 -5.81 3.08 -13.33
CA LYS A 130 -7.01 2.28 -13.66
C LYS A 130 -7.89 2.04 -12.43
N GLU A 131 -7.31 1.65 -11.30
CA GLU A 131 -8.07 1.43 -10.06
C GLU A 131 -8.66 2.75 -9.54
N ALA A 132 -7.87 3.83 -9.51
CA ALA A 132 -8.33 5.16 -9.11
C ALA A 132 -9.51 5.65 -9.97
N ARG A 133 -9.44 5.51 -11.30
CA ARG A 133 -10.55 5.87 -12.20
C ARG A 133 -11.79 5.02 -11.97
N TYR A 134 -11.63 3.73 -11.64
CA TYR A 134 -12.75 2.88 -11.25
C TYR A 134 -13.43 3.44 -9.99
N GLU A 135 -12.68 3.76 -8.93
CA GLU A 135 -13.23 4.32 -7.70
C GLU A 135 -13.93 5.67 -7.92
N LEU A 136 -13.31 6.58 -8.67
CA LEU A 136 -13.92 7.86 -9.04
C LEU A 136 -15.23 7.65 -9.81
N LYS A 137 -15.30 6.64 -10.68
CA LYS A 137 -16.54 6.28 -11.39
C LYS A 137 -17.61 5.74 -10.44
N GLN A 138 -17.26 4.92 -9.46
CA GLN A 138 -18.21 4.43 -8.46
C GLN A 138 -18.74 5.57 -7.57
N LEU A 139 -17.86 6.48 -7.13
CA LEU A 139 -18.24 7.67 -6.38
C LEU A 139 -19.23 8.55 -7.15
N LYS A 140 -18.99 8.75 -8.45
CA LYS A 140 -19.92 9.48 -9.33
C LYS A 140 -21.30 8.83 -9.40
N LYS A 141 -21.38 7.50 -9.35
CA LYS A 141 -22.66 6.76 -9.35
C LYS A 141 -23.40 6.87 -8.02
N SER A 142 -22.71 6.71 -6.88
CA SER A 142 -23.34 6.75 -5.56
C SER A 142 -23.87 8.14 -5.20
N THR A 143 -23.14 9.19 -5.60
CA THR A 143 -23.53 10.59 -5.36
C THR A 143 -24.61 11.12 -6.30
N LYS A 144 -24.99 10.38 -7.35
CA LYS A 144 -26.06 10.79 -8.30
C LYS A 144 -27.44 10.85 -7.64
N TYR A 145 -27.65 10.08 -6.58
CA TYR A 145 -28.94 9.93 -5.89
C TYR A 145 -29.00 10.62 -4.52
N LEU A 146 -27.87 11.16 -4.06
CA LEU A 146 -27.79 11.89 -2.79
C LEU A 146 -27.74 13.39 -3.08
N LEU A 147 -28.52 14.18 -2.36
CA LEU A 147 -28.37 15.64 -2.26
C LEU A 147 -27.04 16.06 -1.59
N SER A 148 -26.03 15.19 -1.60
CA SER A 148 -24.70 15.45 -1.08
C SER A 148 -24.12 16.68 -1.79
N GLY A 149 -23.89 17.74 -1.03
CA GLY A 149 -23.38 19.00 -1.57
C GLY A 149 -22.05 18.82 -2.30
N HIS A 150 -21.83 19.63 -3.34
CA HIS A 150 -20.61 19.65 -4.17
C HIS A 150 -19.31 19.54 -3.34
N ARG A 151 -19.27 20.20 -2.18
CA ARG A 151 -18.10 20.19 -1.27
C ARG A 151 -17.75 18.79 -0.75
N LEU A 152 -18.73 18.00 -0.36
CA LEU A 152 -18.50 16.63 0.16
C LEU A 152 -17.94 15.73 -0.94
N ARG A 153 -18.51 15.82 -2.14
CA ARG A 153 -18.03 15.07 -3.31
C ARG A 153 -16.59 15.45 -3.66
N GLN A 154 -16.26 16.74 -3.66
CA GLN A 154 -14.88 17.19 -3.91
C GLN A 154 -13.90 16.69 -2.84
N ALA A 155 -14.30 16.68 -1.56
CA ALA A 155 -13.47 16.11 -0.50
C ALA A 155 -13.20 14.62 -0.72
N GLN A 156 -14.20 13.86 -1.18
CA GLN A 156 -14.05 12.43 -1.47
C GLN A 156 -13.20 12.15 -2.71
N ILE A 157 -13.33 12.98 -3.75
CA ILE A 157 -12.44 12.92 -4.92
C ILE A 157 -10.99 13.11 -4.47
N ARG A 158 -10.71 14.17 -3.69
CA ARG A 158 -9.36 14.44 -3.17
C ARG A 158 -8.84 13.29 -2.32
N ARG A 159 -9.69 12.71 -1.46
CA ARG A 159 -9.30 11.55 -0.66
C ARG A 159 -8.83 10.39 -1.53
N ILE A 160 -9.59 10.05 -2.58
CA ILE A 160 -9.21 8.98 -3.52
C ILE A 160 -7.87 9.31 -4.18
N LEU A 161 -7.69 10.54 -4.68
CA LEU A 161 -6.47 10.96 -5.37
C LEU A 161 -5.24 10.92 -4.46
N LEU A 162 -5.34 11.44 -3.24
CA LEU A 162 -4.24 11.44 -2.29
C LEU A 162 -3.90 10.02 -1.84
N GLN A 163 -4.92 9.19 -1.60
CA GLN A 163 -4.72 7.80 -1.24
C GLN A 163 -4.02 7.00 -2.35
N THR A 164 -4.39 7.24 -3.61
CA THR A 164 -3.78 6.51 -4.74
C THR A 164 -2.34 6.98 -4.96
N LYS A 165 -2.06 8.27 -4.80
CA LYS A 165 -0.68 8.80 -4.80
C LYS A 165 0.16 8.19 -3.68
N PHE A 166 -0.36 8.16 -2.46
CA PHE A 166 0.32 7.53 -1.33
C PHE A 166 0.61 6.05 -1.58
N SER A 167 -0.39 5.31 -2.07
CA SER A 167 -0.23 3.89 -2.38
C SER A 167 0.81 3.65 -3.49
N TYR A 168 0.87 4.53 -4.49
CA TYR A 168 1.89 4.47 -5.55
C TYR A 168 3.30 4.68 -5.00
N LEU A 169 3.50 5.70 -4.16
CA LEU A 169 4.82 5.93 -3.54
C LEU A 169 5.24 4.76 -2.65
N VAL A 170 4.30 4.20 -1.88
CA VAL A 170 4.56 3.00 -1.07
C VAL A 170 4.91 1.80 -1.94
N TRP A 171 4.25 1.62 -3.09
CA TRP A 171 4.57 0.54 -4.03
C TRP A 171 6.00 0.65 -4.56
N LEU A 172 6.44 1.85 -4.96
CA LEU A 172 7.81 2.09 -5.43
C LEU A 172 8.85 1.71 -4.36
N GLU A 173 8.60 2.10 -3.10
CA GLU A 173 9.48 1.73 -1.99
C GLU A 173 9.52 0.22 -1.74
N ILE A 174 8.40 -0.48 -1.90
CA ILE A 174 8.33 -1.94 -1.75
C ILE A 174 9.14 -2.62 -2.86
N GLN A 175 9.02 -2.17 -4.10
CA GLN A 175 9.77 -2.73 -5.23
C GLN A 175 11.28 -2.57 -5.06
N GLU A 176 11.72 -1.47 -4.46
CA GLU A 176 13.15 -1.24 -4.20
C GLU A 176 13.68 -2.13 -3.05
N ASP A 177 12.89 -2.34 -2.00
CA ASP A 177 13.27 -3.17 -0.83
C ASP A 177 13.04 -4.69 -1.04
N SER A 178 12.60 -5.10 -2.23
CA SER A 178 12.17 -6.48 -2.49
C SER A 178 12.78 -7.04 -3.75
N SER A 179 13.08 -8.34 -3.70
CA SER A 179 13.44 -9.10 -4.88
C SER A 179 12.19 -9.47 -5.68
N GLN A 180 12.34 -9.79 -6.97
CA GLN A 180 11.21 -10.30 -7.78
C GLN A 180 10.59 -11.57 -7.18
N ASP A 181 11.42 -12.42 -6.58
CA ASP A 181 10.99 -13.64 -5.88
C ASP A 181 10.06 -13.34 -4.70
N ASP A 182 10.16 -12.17 -4.06
CA ASP A 182 9.26 -11.79 -2.95
C ASP A 182 7.81 -11.55 -3.39
N PHE A 183 7.56 -11.42 -4.69
CA PHE A 183 6.23 -11.27 -5.27
C PHE A 183 5.66 -12.55 -5.87
N ILE A 184 6.38 -13.67 -5.73
CA ILE A 184 5.93 -15.00 -6.16
C ILE A 184 5.50 -15.78 -4.92
N LEU A 185 4.24 -16.23 -4.93
CA LEU A 185 3.73 -17.22 -3.99
C LEU A 185 3.73 -18.56 -4.70
N THR A 186 4.16 -19.63 -4.02
CA THR A 186 4.13 -20.98 -4.57
C THR A 186 3.18 -21.82 -3.74
N LEU A 187 2.31 -22.58 -4.41
CA LEU A 187 1.40 -23.54 -3.80
C LEU A 187 1.20 -24.72 -4.76
N ASP A 188 1.45 -25.93 -4.28
CA ASP A 188 1.39 -27.19 -5.03
C ASP A 188 2.19 -27.15 -6.34
N GLY A 189 3.40 -26.56 -6.27
CA GLY A 189 4.27 -26.37 -7.43
C GLY A 189 3.78 -25.34 -8.45
N VAL A 190 2.71 -24.60 -8.16
CA VAL A 190 2.17 -23.54 -9.01
C VAL A 190 2.55 -22.16 -8.48
N ASP A 191 3.12 -21.34 -9.36
CA ASP A 191 3.47 -19.95 -9.04
C ASP A 191 2.28 -19.00 -9.24
N ILE A 192 2.11 -18.11 -8.28
CA ILE A 192 1.07 -17.07 -8.21
C ILE A 192 1.78 -15.72 -8.05
N GLU A 193 1.59 -14.84 -9.04
CA GLU A 193 2.23 -13.52 -9.09
C GLU A 193 1.40 -12.48 -8.35
N ILE A 194 2.05 -11.73 -7.45
CA ILE A 194 1.56 -10.46 -6.91
C ILE A 194 2.03 -9.35 -7.85
N THR A 195 1.08 -8.75 -8.56
CA THR A 195 1.35 -7.69 -9.54
C THR A 195 1.00 -6.31 -8.98
N PRO A 196 1.41 -5.21 -9.64
CA PRO A 196 0.93 -3.87 -9.30
C PRO A 196 -0.61 -3.77 -9.27
N VAL A 197 -1.28 -4.47 -10.20
CA VAL A 197 -2.76 -4.54 -10.24
C VAL A 197 -3.31 -5.17 -8.96
N SER A 198 -2.69 -6.27 -8.50
CA SER A 198 -3.03 -6.95 -7.25
C SER A 198 -2.87 -6.00 -6.07
N PHE A 199 -1.70 -5.35 -5.99
CA PHE A 199 -1.35 -4.46 -4.89
C PHE A 199 -2.32 -3.26 -4.78
N PHE A 200 -2.50 -2.50 -5.87
CA PHE A 200 -3.37 -1.33 -5.83
C PHE A 200 -4.83 -1.70 -5.59
N HIS A 201 -5.28 -2.85 -6.07
CA HIS A 201 -6.60 -3.37 -5.75
C HIS A 201 -6.73 -3.69 -4.25
N ILE A 202 -5.77 -4.42 -3.68
CA ILE A 202 -5.80 -4.83 -2.27
C ILE A 202 -5.71 -3.63 -1.34
N ILE A 203 -4.72 -2.75 -1.54
CA ILE A 203 -4.54 -1.56 -0.71
C ILE A 203 -5.70 -0.58 -0.89
N GLY A 204 -6.10 -0.33 -2.14
CA GLY A 204 -7.18 0.60 -2.47
C GLY A 204 -8.54 0.16 -1.96
N ARG A 205 -8.87 -1.13 -2.03
CA ARG A 205 -10.21 -1.63 -1.66
C ARG A 205 -10.34 -2.20 -0.27
N HIS A 206 -9.29 -2.77 0.31
CA HIS A 206 -9.40 -3.53 1.56
C HIS A 206 -8.69 -2.86 2.74
N TYR A 207 -7.70 -1.99 2.48
CA TYR A 207 -7.07 -1.18 3.53
C TYR A 207 -7.72 0.19 3.69
N ALA A 208 -8.27 0.74 2.59
CA ALA A 208 -8.96 2.02 2.59
C ALA A 208 -10.34 2.03 3.27
N LEU A 209 -10.88 0.88 3.68
CA LEU A 209 -12.27 0.75 4.12
C LEU A 209 -12.54 1.43 5.47
N ARG A 210 -11.55 1.48 6.37
CA ARG A 210 -11.64 2.26 7.61
C ARG A 210 -11.89 3.76 7.37
N ASP A 211 -11.63 4.20 6.15
CA ASP A 211 -11.64 5.58 5.73
C ASP A 211 -12.83 5.92 4.81
N LYS A 212 -13.43 4.93 4.11
CA LYS A 212 -14.46 5.21 3.10
C LYS A 212 -15.88 5.15 3.70
N ALA A 213 -16.46 6.32 4.01
CA ALA A 213 -17.81 6.52 4.56
C ALA A 213 -18.99 5.87 3.79
N TYR A 214 -18.75 5.23 2.63
CA TYR A 214 -19.77 4.51 1.84
C TYR A 214 -19.65 2.98 1.92
N TYR A 215 -18.65 2.46 2.62
CA TYR A 215 -18.49 1.04 2.94
C TYR A 215 -18.56 0.87 4.45
N SER A 216 -19.74 1.07 5.04
CA SER A 216 -19.92 1.00 6.50
C SER A 216 -19.91 -0.42 7.08
N GLU A 217 -19.79 -1.45 6.25
CA GLU A 217 -19.99 -2.86 6.64
C GLU A 217 -18.75 -3.75 6.44
N LYS A 218 -17.60 -3.20 6.02
CA LYS A 218 -16.37 -4.00 5.82
C LYS A 218 -15.23 -3.43 6.64
N SER A 219 -14.64 -4.22 7.53
CA SER A 219 -13.42 -3.82 8.23
C SER A 219 -12.19 -4.10 7.37
N GLY A 220 -11.13 -3.33 7.65
CA GLY A 220 -9.86 -3.47 6.98
C GLY A 220 -8.93 -4.42 7.71
N HIS A 221 -7.86 -4.83 7.03
CA HIS A 221 -6.78 -5.63 7.61
C HIS A 221 -6.31 -5.07 8.98
N ASN A 222 -6.11 -5.96 9.95
CA ASN A 222 -5.62 -5.67 11.30
C ASN A 222 -4.08 -5.46 11.34
N GLU A 223 -3.48 -5.39 12.53
CA GLU A 223 -2.02 -5.26 12.72
C GLU A 223 -1.19 -6.40 12.07
N SER A 224 -1.81 -7.54 11.73
CA SER A 224 -1.11 -8.72 11.20
C SER A 224 -0.56 -8.53 9.78
N PHE A 225 -1.16 -7.62 9.00
CA PHE A 225 -0.70 -7.32 7.65
C PHE A 225 -0.45 -5.82 7.48
N HIS A 226 0.82 -5.43 7.50
CA HIS A 226 1.22 -4.08 7.16
C HIS A 226 1.31 -3.93 5.63
N PRO A 227 0.76 -2.87 5.00
CA PRO A 227 0.79 -2.68 3.55
C PRO A 227 2.16 -2.91 2.90
N ARG A 228 3.22 -2.39 3.55
CA ARG A 228 4.62 -2.53 3.10
C ARG A 228 5.18 -3.96 3.08
N ASN A 229 4.57 -4.88 3.82
CA ASN A 229 5.08 -6.24 4.02
C ASN A 229 4.07 -7.31 3.60
N ILE A 230 3.00 -6.93 2.89
CA ILE A 230 1.91 -7.83 2.56
C ILE A 230 2.38 -9.01 1.70
N HIS A 231 3.24 -8.76 0.72
CA HIS A 231 3.85 -9.76 -0.16
C HIS A 231 4.76 -10.71 0.60
N LYS A 232 5.69 -10.19 1.41
CA LYS A 232 6.59 -11.00 2.26
C LYS A 232 5.81 -11.87 3.27
N ARG A 233 4.73 -11.32 3.85
CA ARG A 233 3.86 -12.05 4.79
C ARG A 233 3.07 -13.14 4.09
N LEU A 234 2.42 -12.82 2.97
CA LEU A 234 1.68 -13.81 2.17
C LEU A 234 2.61 -14.92 1.69
N LYS A 235 3.81 -14.59 1.21
CA LYS A 235 4.81 -15.59 0.82
C LYS A 235 5.17 -16.55 1.96
N THR A 236 5.35 -16.00 3.16
CA THR A 236 5.61 -16.83 4.36
C THR A 236 4.43 -17.76 4.67
N ILE A 237 3.20 -17.27 4.58
CA ILE A 237 1.99 -18.05 4.84
C ILE A 237 1.82 -19.14 3.77
N PHE A 238 1.88 -18.78 2.49
CA PHE A 238 1.74 -19.72 1.38
C PHE A 238 2.81 -20.81 1.42
N ARG A 239 4.06 -20.45 1.74
CA ARG A 239 5.12 -21.46 1.93
C ARG A 239 4.80 -22.45 3.06
N LYS A 240 4.20 -21.99 4.17
CA LYS A 240 3.80 -22.89 5.26
C LYS A 240 2.66 -23.82 4.84
N ILE A 241 1.68 -23.29 4.11
CA ILE A 241 0.56 -24.08 3.55
C ILE A 241 1.08 -25.10 2.54
N ASP A 242 2.00 -24.70 1.66
CA ASP A 242 2.59 -25.58 0.65
C ASP A 242 3.39 -26.73 1.29
N VAL A 243 4.25 -26.42 2.26
CA VAL A 243 5.06 -27.41 2.98
C VAL A 243 4.22 -28.38 3.81
N SER A 244 3.04 -27.97 4.29
CA SER A 244 2.18 -28.88 5.06
C SER A 244 1.53 -29.96 4.18
N GLY A 245 1.45 -29.73 2.86
CA GLY A 245 0.80 -30.64 1.91
C GLY A 245 -0.71 -30.75 2.09
N VAL A 246 -1.32 -29.93 2.95
CA VAL A 246 -2.76 -30.00 3.29
C VAL A 246 -3.65 -29.66 2.10
N LEU A 247 -3.17 -28.85 1.16
CA LEU A 247 -3.86 -28.50 -0.09
C LEU A 247 -3.26 -29.20 -1.33
N ALA A 248 -2.51 -30.28 -1.17
CA ALA A 248 -1.93 -31.00 -2.31
C ALA A 248 -3.02 -31.54 -3.25
N GLY A 249 -2.97 -31.17 -4.53
CA GLY A 249 -3.96 -31.54 -5.53
C GLY A 249 -5.26 -30.73 -5.50
N GLU A 250 -5.41 -29.79 -4.56
CA GLU A 250 -6.61 -28.96 -4.45
C GLU A 250 -6.57 -27.76 -5.42
N PRO A 251 -7.74 -27.25 -5.87
CA PRO A 251 -7.81 -26.08 -6.72
C PRO A 251 -7.26 -24.82 -6.04
N ILE A 252 -6.50 -24.00 -6.79
CA ILE A 252 -5.83 -22.81 -6.24
C ILE A 252 -6.60 -21.51 -6.47
N GLU A 253 -7.78 -21.52 -7.11
CA GLU A 253 -8.52 -20.31 -7.48
C GLU A 253 -8.99 -19.50 -6.26
N SER A 254 -9.19 -20.17 -5.14
CA SER A 254 -9.64 -19.57 -3.89
C SER A 254 -8.98 -20.28 -2.70
N ILE A 255 -8.10 -19.56 -2.00
CA ILE A 255 -7.40 -20.08 -0.82
C ILE A 255 -7.91 -19.34 0.41
N GLY A 256 -8.71 -20.03 1.21
CA GLY A 256 -9.13 -19.55 2.53
C GLY A 256 -8.14 -19.99 3.59
N PHE A 257 -7.75 -19.11 4.50
CA PHE A 257 -6.93 -19.49 5.65
C PHE A 257 -7.25 -18.66 6.89
N ARG A 258 -7.04 -19.25 8.06
CA ARG A 258 -7.11 -18.59 9.36
C ARG A 258 -5.70 -18.26 9.83
N TYR A 259 -5.40 -16.98 10.06
CA TYR A 259 -4.11 -16.53 10.58
C TYR A 259 -4.30 -15.69 11.83
N LYS A 260 -3.69 -16.10 12.96
CA LYS A 260 -3.84 -15.47 14.27
C LYS A 260 -5.31 -15.26 14.68
N GLY A 261 -6.12 -16.29 14.44
CA GLY A 261 -7.55 -16.29 14.77
C GLY A 261 -8.43 -15.45 13.84
N GLN A 262 -7.92 -14.96 12.72
CA GLN A 262 -8.68 -14.19 11.72
C GLN A 262 -8.75 -14.92 10.39
N ASP A 263 -9.92 -14.90 9.76
CA ASP A 263 -10.18 -15.59 8.50
C ASP A 263 -9.90 -14.68 7.31
N TYR A 264 -9.13 -15.18 6.36
CA TYR A 264 -8.74 -14.46 5.16
C TYR A 264 -9.07 -15.28 3.92
N LEU A 265 -9.33 -14.57 2.82
CA LEU A 265 -9.54 -15.17 1.51
C LEU A 265 -8.64 -14.54 0.46
N CYS A 266 -7.91 -15.39 -0.26
CA CYS A 266 -7.16 -15.06 -1.45
C CYS A 266 -7.91 -15.57 -2.68
N TRP A 267 -8.16 -14.70 -3.65
CA TRP A 267 -8.67 -15.10 -4.96
C TRP A 267 -7.56 -15.02 -5.99
N ILE A 268 -7.40 -16.09 -6.76
CA ILE A 268 -6.38 -16.24 -7.78
C ILE A 268 -7.05 -16.43 -9.12
N LYS A 269 -6.50 -15.81 -10.16
CA LYS A 269 -7.01 -15.94 -11.52
C LYS A 269 -5.88 -16.19 -12.49
N SER A 270 -6.11 -17.14 -13.40
CA SER A 270 -5.27 -17.30 -14.58
C SER A 270 -5.43 -16.08 -15.51
N LYS A 271 -4.29 -15.53 -15.95
CA LYS A 271 -4.16 -14.36 -16.81
C LYS A 271 -3.15 -14.67 -17.92
N GLN A 272 -3.15 -13.80 -18.93
CA GLN A 272 -2.24 -13.88 -20.07
C GLN A 272 -1.34 -12.66 -20.07
N LYS A 273 -0.02 -12.84 -20.24
CA LYS A 273 0.94 -11.75 -20.46
C LYS A 273 1.69 -11.94 -21.77
N PRO A 274 2.14 -10.86 -22.43
CA PRO A 274 3.01 -10.97 -23.58
C PRO A 274 4.29 -11.75 -23.23
N PRO A 275 4.88 -12.47 -24.20
CA PRO A 275 6.11 -13.22 -23.97
C PRO A 275 7.29 -12.28 -23.73
N VAL A 276 8.19 -12.68 -22.83
CA VAL A 276 9.51 -12.04 -22.70
C VAL A 276 10.38 -12.56 -23.85
N SER A 277 10.77 -11.65 -24.76
CA SER A 277 11.63 -11.83 -25.95
C SER A 277 11.93 -13.27 -26.43
N GLY A 278 11.47 -13.62 -27.63
CA GLY A 278 11.89 -14.84 -28.36
C GLY A 278 10.80 -15.91 -28.50
N ASN A 279 9.73 -15.85 -27.71
CA ASN A 279 8.56 -16.70 -27.87
C ASN A 279 7.43 -15.99 -28.62
N THR A 280 6.72 -16.73 -29.48
CA THR A 280 5.47 -16.30 -30.11
C THR A 280 4.29 -16.79 -29.27
N GLY A 281 3.39 -15.88 -28.88
CA GLY A 281 2.18 -16.20 -28.13
C GLY A 281 2.19 -15.71 -26.67
N ASN A 282 1.01 -15.46 -26.14
CA ASN A 282 0.84 -15.04 -24.75
C ASN A 282 1.17 -16.19 -23.79
N ILE A 283 1.76 -15.87 -22.65
CA ILE A 283 2.09 -16.82 -21.58
C ILE A 283 1.00 -16.74 -20.52
N SER A 284 0.44 -17.90 -20.16
CA SER A 284 -0.49 -18.03 -19.05
C SER A 284 0.27 -17.92 -17.73
N TYR A 285 -0.27 -17.17 -16.77
CA TYR A 285 0.27 -17.08 -15.41
C TYR A 285 -0.88 -16.92 -14.40
N ASN A 286 -0.70 -17.40 -13.17
CA ASN A 286 -1.66 -17.18 -12.11
C ASN A 286 -1.34 -15.88 -11.38
N ARG A 287 -2.37 -15.09 -11.12
CA ARG A 287 -2.25 -13.79 -10.47
C ARG A 287 -3.11 -13.75 -9.24
N LEU A 288 -2.57 -13.25 -8.12
CA LEU A 288 -3.37 -12.87 -6.97
C LEU A 288 -4.30 -11.72 -7.39
N GLU A 289 -5.60 -11.95 -7.47
CA GLU A 289 -6.57 -10.94 -7.87
C GLU A 289 -6.94 -10.05 -6.69
N THR A 290 -7.17 -10.65 -5.53
CA THR A 290 -7.52 -9.93 -4.30
C THR A 290 -7.19 -10.77 -3.06
N PHE A 291 -6.98 -10.07 -1.95
CA PHE A 291 -6.73 -10.64 -0.62
C PHE A 291 -7.41 -9.74 0.42
N TYR A 292 -8.27 -10.32 1.24
CA TYR A 292 -9.05 -9.57 2.22
C TYR A 292 -9.41 -10.42 3.45
N LEU A 293 -9.71 -9.72 4.53
CA LEU A 293 -10.24 -10.29 5.76
C LEU A 293 -11.73 -10.63 5.57
N VAL A 294 -12.11 -11.86 5.89
CA VAL A 294 -13.49 -12.35 5.77
C VAL A 294 -14.23 -12.01 7.06
N GLU A 295 -15.20 -11.11 6.95
CA GLU A 295 -16.03 -10.69 8.08
C GLU A 295 -17.52 -10.73 7.77
N ASP A 296 -17.85 -10.82 6.48
CA ASP A 296 -19.23 -10.98 6.05
C ASP A 296 -19.74 -12.34 6.51
N ALA A 297 -20.84 -12.33 7.26
CA ALA A 297 -21.40 -13.54 7.86
C ALA A 297 -21.77 -14.60 6.81
N GLN A 298 -22.15 -14.19 5.59
CA GLN A 298 -22.48 -15.15 4.53
C GLN A 298 -21.20 -15.79 3.95
N GLU A 299 -20.11 -15.03 3.83
CA GLU A 299 -18.82 -15.61 3.42
C GLU A 299 -18.23 -16.52 4.49
N LEU A 300 -18.34 -16.16 5.77
CA LEU A 300 -17.95 -17.03 6.89
C LEU A 300 -18.76 -18.34 6.87
N GLN A 301 -20.09 -18.25 6.72
CA GLN A 301 -20.94 -19.44 6.64
C GLN A 301 -20.55 -20.32 5.43
N LYS A 302 -20.21 -19.73 4.28
CA LYS A 302 -19.73 -20.51 3.12
C LYS A 302 -18.43 -21.25 3.40
N LEU A 303 -17.52 -20.67 4.19
CA LEU A 303 -16.29 -21.35 4.60
C LEU A 303 -16.62 -22.52 5.54
N GLU A 304 -17.53 -22.33 6.48
CA GLU A 304 -17.96 -23.38 7.41
C GLU A 304 -18.73 -24.53 6.73
N ASP A 305 -19.57 -24.21 5.75
CA ASP A 305 -20.44 -25.19 5.09
C ASP A 305 -19.73 -26.05 4.05
N ASN A 306 -18.67 -25.52 3.42
CA ASN A 306 -18.05 -26.17 2.24
C ASN A 306 -16.61 -26.62 2.48
N TYR A 307 -16.02 -26.31 3.64
CA TYR A 307 -14.62 -26.59 3.92
C TYR A 307 -14.44 -27.12 5.34
N ILE A 308 -13.39 -27.92 5.54
CA ILE A 308 -12.85 -28.27 6.84
C ILE A 308 -11.60 -27.45 7.13
N LEU A 309 -11.41 -27.06 8.38
CA LEU A 309 -10.22 -26.31 8.78
C LEU A 309 -9.08 -27.28 9.11
N GLY A 310 -8.06 -27.32 8.24
CA GLY A 310 -6.82 -28.07 8.46
C GLY A 310 -5.80 -27.23 9.23
N GLU A 311 -5.42 -27.67 10.42
CA GLU A 311 -4.40 -26.99 11.24
C GLU A 311 -3.00 -27.20 10.65
N ILE A 312 -2.21 -26.12 10.57
CA ILE A 312 -0.80 -26.15 10.13
C ILE A 312 0.13 -25.87 11.31
N ASP A 313 -0.16 -24.83 12.09
CA ASP A 313 0.51 -24.51 13.35
C ASP A 313 -0.42 -23.69 14.27
N ASP A 314 0.07 -23.32 15.46
CA ASP A 314 -0.69 -22.58 16.48
C ASP A 314 -1.30 -21.25 15.98
N GLU A 315 -0.72 -20.65 14.94
CA GLU A 315 -1.17 -19.38 14.37
C GLU A 315 -1.82 -19.52 12.99
N LEU A 316 -1.74 -20.68 12.34
CA LEU A 316 -2.15 -20.86 10.95
C LEU A 316 -2.95 -22.14 10.74
N SER A 317 -4.10 -21.97 10.11
CA SER A 317 -4.92 -23.08 9.59
C SER A 317 -5.42 -22.73 8.19
N VAL A 318 -5.78 -23.72 7.39
CA VAL A 318 -6.23 -23.55 6.01
C VAL A 318 -7.57 -24.23 5.78
N TYR A 319 -8.45 -23.61 5.01
CA TYR A 319 -9.74 -24.19 4.66
C TYR A 319 -9.56 -25.15 3.49
N VAL A 320 -9.83 -26.44 3.71
CA VAL A 320 -9.72 -27.54 2.73
C VAL A 320 -11.11 -27.90 2.24
N PRO A 321 -11.36 -27.97 0.93
CA PRO A 321 -12.68 -28.37 0.39
C PRO A 321 -13.14 -29.73 0.95
N LEU A 322 -14.45 -29.85 1.20
CA LEU A 322 -15.10 -31.09 1.66
C LEU A 322 -15.16 -32.21 0.61
#